data_AF-A0A061J6R1-F1
#
_entry.id   AF-A0A061J6R1-F1
#
_cell.length_a   1.000
_cell.length_b   1.000
_cell.length_c   1.000
_cell.angle_alpha   90.00
_cell.angle_beta   90.00
_cell.angle_gamma   90.00
#
_symmetry.space_group_name_H-M   'P 1'
#
loop_
_entity.id
_entity.type
_entity.pdbx_description
1 polymer ?
#
loop_
_entity_poly.entity_id
_entity_poly.type
_entity_poly.pdbx_seq_one_letter_code
_entity_poly.pdbx_strand_id
1 'polypeptide(L)'
;MRDMFDEVLKFGASIVDNVRAYSCPLFIYIPPHGELRGGAWVVVDPLINHNGAVEMYCDLTAHGGVMEPAGVVEIKFRENDIRELIRRNNPHLASLDPKKLREEENRLLPLYRDVAVRFADLHDTPVRMEAVGAVRGVIPWKDSRRLFHVKLQRKLKELSVAASMVESKTVVSLSEGVRKIEAAFAQEHPDIVWGTNDALHLRWLTEKEKADGFFGVGFSPLPPSPQMPTSAPPPTVEDVMRLMTQCEATCTLEACFDSLFADKRVLQAAMKAMQRAQEGEEELRGCSFS
;
A
#
# COMPACT_ATOMS: atom_id res chain seq x y z
N MET A 1 24.51 -31.78 -1.27
CA MET A 1 25.52 -31.52 -0.21
C MET A 1 26.75 -30.76 -0.75
N ARG A 2 27.04 -30.83 -2.06
CA ARG A 2 28.12 -30.05 -2.70
C ARG A 2 28.02 -28.55 -2.42
N ASP A 3 26.88 -27.90 -2.67
CA ASP A 3 26.78 -26.43 -2.50
C ASP A 3 26.95 -25.97 -1.04
N MET A 4 26.51 -26.80 -0.10
CA MET A 4 26.73 -26.56 1.33
C MET A 4 28.22 -26.68 1.70
N PHE A 5 28.93 -27.63 1.08
CA PHE A 5 30.37 -27.77 1.23
C PHE A 5 31.12 -26.62 0.54
N ASP A 6 30.64 -26.16 -0.61
CA ASP A 6 31.14 -25.02 -1.37
C ASP A 6 30.67 -23.67 -0.78
N GLU A 7 30.32 -23.67 0.51
CA GLU A 7 30.12 -22.48 1.32
C GLU A 7 28.99 -21.54 0.85
N VAL A 8 27.92 -22.07 0.24
CA VAL A 8 26.75 -21.28 -0.22
C VAL A 8 26.18 -20.35 0.86
N LEU A 9 26.26 -20.76 2.14
CA LEU A 9 25.82 -19.93 3.26
C LEU A 9 26.66 -18.67 3.46
N LYS A 10 27.97 -18.72 3.20
CA LYS A 10 28.85 -17.54 3.28
C LYS A 10 28.50 -16.53 2.19
N PHE A 11 28.21 -17.02 0.98
CA PHE A 11 27.75 -16.16 -0.11
C PHE A 11 26.38 -15.54 0.19
N GLY A 12 25.46 -16.29 0.79
CA GLY A 12 24.17 -15.77 1.26
C GLY A 12 24.33 -14.65 2.30
N ALA A 13 25.22 -14.82 3.28
CA ALA A 13 25.53 -13.78 4.27
C ALA A 13 26.14 -12.53 3.62
N SER A 14 27.00 -12.69 2.62
CA SER A 14 27.58 -11.57 1.87
C SER A 14 26.52 -10.71 1.18
N ILE A 15 25.42 -11.29 0.69
CA ILE A 15 24.30 -10.52 0.12
C ILE A 15 23.71 -9.60 1.19
N VAL A 16 23.44 -10.11 2.39
CA VAL A 16 22.87 -9.33 3.51
C VAL A 16 23.78 -8.17 3.88
N ASP A 17 25.09 -8.40 3.99
CA ASP A 17 26.07 -7.37 4.33
C ASP A 17 26.08 -6.24 3.28
N ASN A 18 26.04 -6.59 2.00
CA ASN A 18 26.03 -5.62 0.90
C ASN A 18 24.72 -4.85 0.83
N VAL A 19 23.57 -5.53 0.98
CA VAL A 19 22.23 -4.89 0.95
C VAL A 19 22.06 -3.94 2.13
N ARG A 20 22.57 -4.31 3.32
CA ARG A 20 22.55 -3.46 4.52
C ARG A 20 23.34 -2.17 4.34
N ALA A 21 24.53 -2.24 3.73
CA ALA A 21 25.40 -1.08 3.52
C ALA A 21 25.03 -0.24 2.29
N TYR A 22 24.12 -0.73 1.44
CA TYR A 22 23.75 -0.05 0.20
C TYR A 22 23.03 1.27 0.47
N SER A 23 23.47 2.34 -0.19
CA SER A 23 22.97 3.71 0.00
C SER A 23 22.14 4.24 -1.17
N CYS A 24 22.22 3.59 -2.34
CA CYS A 24 21.45 3.98 -3.52
C CYS A 24 20.07 3.31 -3.53
N PRO A 25 19.08 3.87 -4.24
CA PRO A 25 17.76 3.24 -4.34
C PRO A 25 17.86 1.85 -4.98
N LEU A 26 17.33 0.83 -4.30
CA LEU A 26 17.28 -0.56 -4.75
C LEU A 26 15.82 -1.02 -4.81
N PHE A 27 15.36 -1.41 -6.00
CA PHE A 27 14.02 -1.96 -6.18
C PHE A 27 14.11 -3.45 -6.44
N ILE A 28 13.50 -4.24 -5.56
CA ILE A 28 13.31 -5.67 -5.76
C ILE A 28 11.91 -5.85 -6.31
N TYR A 29 11.80 -6.54 -7.45
CA TYR A 29 10.53 -6.76 -8.10
C TYR A 29 10.37 -8.25 -8.42
N ILE A 30 9.31 -8.86 -7.90
CA ILE A 30 8.94 -10.23 -8.23
C ILE A 30 8.10 -10.21 -9.53
N PRO A 31 8.62 -10.74 -10.66
CA PRO A 31 7.97 -10.65 -11.96
C PRO A 31 6.73 -11.57 -12.07
N PRO A 32 5.96 -11.48 -13.18
CA PRO A 32 4.83 -12.37 -13.42
C PRO A 32 5.23 -13.84 -13.32
N HIS A 33 4.42 -14.62 -12.61
CA HIS A 33 4.69 -16.03 -12.29
C HIS A 33 6.04 -16.28 -11.58
N GLY A 34 6.70 -15.22 -11.12
CA GLY A 34 7.89 -15.31 -10.29
C GLY A 34 7.50 -15.64 -8.86
N GLU A 35 8.40 -16.32 -8.16
CA GLU A 35 8.23 -16.59 -6.74
C GLU A 35 9.48 -16.24 -5.94
N LEU A 36 9.26 -15.83 -4.69
CA LEU A 36 10.32 -15.59 -3.73
C LEU A 36 10.01 -16.38 -2.46
N ARG A 37 10.92 -17.30 -2.09
CA ARG A 37 10.66 -18.28 -1.04
C ARG A 37 11.78 -18.33 0.00
N GLY A 38 11.40 -18.62 1.24
CA GLY A 38 12.31 -19.06 2.31
C GLY A 38 13.59 -18.22 2.41
N GLY A 39 14.75 -18.88 2.32
CA GLY A 39 16.06 -18.22 2.46
C GLY A 39 16.35 -17.18 1.37
N ALA A 40 15.79 -17.31 0.17
CA ALA A 40 15.97 -16.33 -0.89
C ALA A 40 15.26 -15.01 -0.54
N TRP A 41 14.09 -15.07 0.11
CA TRP A 41 13.43 -13.87 0.64
C TRP A 41 14.26 -13.21 1.73
N VAL A 42 14.74 -14.02 2.69
CA VAL A 42 15.45 -13.53 3.88
C VAL A 42 16.66 -12.67 3.53
N VAL A 43 17.40 -12.98 2.47
CA VAL A 43 18.63 -12.25 2.11
C VAL A 43 18.39 -10.94 1.34
N VAL A 44 17.18 -10.72 0.83
CA VAL A 44 16.81 -9.51 0.07
C VAL A 44 15.70 -8.70 0.73
N ASP A 45 15.32 -9.04 1.96
CA ASP A 45 14.21 -8.36 2.64
C ASP A 45 14.49 -6.85 2.85
N PRO A 46 13.54 -5.96 2.57
CA PRO A 46 13.72 -4.51 2.76
C PRO A 46 14.11 -4.12 4.19
N LEU A 47 13.71 -4.91 5.20
CA LEU A 47 14.02 -4.65 6.61
C LEU A 47 15.52 -4.75 6.92
N ILE A 48 16.32 -5.37 6.06
CA ILE A 48 17.79 -5.41 6.17
C ILE A 48 18.38 -3.99 6.11
N ASN A 49 17.76 -3.09 5.35
CA ASN A 49 18.24 -1.73 5.15
C ASN A 49 17.34 -0.70 5.85
N HIS A 50 17.74 -0.30 7.06
CA HIS A 50 16.98 0.67 7.87
C HIS A 50 16.96 2.10 7.30
N ASN A 51 17.76 2.38 6.26
CA ASN A 51 17.80 3.70 5.63
C ASN A 51 16.66 3.90 4.61
N GLY A 52 15.85 2.86 4.36
CA GLY A 52 14.73 2.91 3.41
C GLY A 52 15.16 2.98 1.94
N ALA A 53 16.40 2.58 1.64
CA ALA A 53 16.93 2.54 0.28
C ALA A 53 16.38 1.35 -0.52
N VAL A 54 16.08 0.25 0.17
CA VAL A 54 15.57 -1.00 -0.41
C VAL A 54 14.06 -1.02 -0.35
N GLU A 55 13.41 -1.29 -1.47
CA GLU A 55 11.96 -1.40 -1.55
C GLU A 55 11.57 -2.62 -2.39
N MET A 56 10.55 -3.36 -1.94
CA MET A 56 10.10 -4.58 -2.60
C MET A 56 8.69 -4.43 -3.18
N TYR A 57 8.52 -4.95 -4.38
CA TYR A 57 7.28 -4.93 -5.18
C TYR A 57 7.05 -6.30 -5.80
N CYS A 58 5.80 -6.58 -6.19
CA CYS A 58 5.45 -7.81 -6.87
C CYS A 58 4.40 -7.59 -7.96
N ASP A 59 4.35 -8.51 -8.92
CA ASP A 59 3.25 -8.62 -9.88
C ASP A 59 2.00 -9.24 -9.25
N LEU A 60 0.84 -9.03 -9.87
CA LEU A 60 -0.45 -9.65 -9.48
C LEU A 60 -0.43 -11.18 -9.50
N THR A 61 0.43 -11.79 -10.30
CA THR A 61 0.56 -13.24 -10.47
C THR A 61 1.76 -13.85 -9.75
N ALA A 62 2.46 -13.04 -8.95
CA ALA A 62 3.63 -13.47 -8.20
C ALA A 62 3.25 -14.21 -6.92
N HIS A 63 4.17 -15.03 -6.41
CA HIS A 63 3.95 -15.81 -5.19
C HIS A 63 5.07 -15.58 -4.17
N GLY A 64 4.72 -15.58 -2.89
CA GLY A 64 5.68 -15.34 -1.82
C GLY A 64 5.32 -16.06 -0.54
N GLY A 65 6.28 -16.78 0.03
CA GLY A 65 6.04 -17.57 1.24
C GLY A 65 7.29 -18.22 1.81
N VAL A 66 7.14 -18.91 2.93
CA VAL A 66 8.28 -19.58 3.58
C VAL A 66 8.70 -20.83 2.81
N MET A 67 7.73 -21.58 2.28
CA MET A 67 7.93 -22.81 1.55
C MET A 67 7.02 -22.84 0.33
N GLU A 68 7.26 -23.78 -0.58
CA GLU A 68 6.32 -24.10 -1.65
C GLU A 68 5.01 -24.68 -1.08
N PRO A 69 3.85 -24.46 -1.72
CA PRO A 69 2.56 -24.93 -1.23
C PRO A 69 2.53 -26.44 -0.95
N ALA A 70 3.18 -27.25 -1.80
CA ALA A 70 3.28 -28.70 -1.60
C ALA A 70 4.01 -29.07 -0.30
N GLY A 71 5.10 -28.38 0.02
CA GLY A 71 5.84 -28.58 1.26
C GLY A 71 5.08 -28.11 2.50
N VAL A 72 4.27 -27.04 2.38
CA VAL A 72 3.38 -26.60 3.46
C VAL A 72 2.34 -27.67 3.78
N VAL A 73 1.70 -28.25 2.75
CA VAL A 73 0.70 -29.31 2.91
C VAL A 73 1.32 -30.54 3.56
N GLU A 74 2.51 -30.96 3.15
CA GLU A 74 3.19 -32.13 3.72
C GLU A 74 3.43 -32.01 5.23
N ILE A 75 3.68 -30.79 5.73
CA ILE A 75 3.95 -30.54 7.15
C ILE A 75 2.66 -30.25 7.92
N LYS A 76 1.81 -29.34 7.41
CA LYS A 76 0.69 -28.72 8.13
C LYS A 76 -0.69 -29.29 7.80
N PHE A 77 -0.85 -29.98 6.67
CA PHE A 77 -2.13 -30.50 6.23
C PHE A 77 -1.97 -31.95 5.79
N ARG A 78 -1.70 -32.80 6.78
CA ARG A 78 -1.28 -34.19 6.59
C ARG A 78 -2.46 -35.04 6.15
N GLU A 79 -2.17 -36.29 5.78
CA GLU A 79 -3.18 -37.22 5.27
C GLU A 79 -4.41 -37.35 6.18
N ASN A 80 -4.24 -37.33 7.51
CA ASN A 80 -5.36 -37.40 8.45
C ASN A 80 -6.28 -36.18 8.35
N ASP A 81 -5.73 -34.98 8.20
CA ASP A 81 -6.48 -33.74 8.05
C ASP A 81 -7.21 -33.71 6.70
N ILE A 82 -6.56 -34.24 5.65
CA ILE A 82 -7.17 -34.40 4.33
C ILE A 82 -8.33 -35.42 4.38
N ARG A 83 -8.18 -36.53 5.10
CA ARG A 83 -9.27 -37.50 5.31
C ARG A 83 -10.43 -36.88 6.07
N GLU A 84 -10.17 -36.04 7.07
CA GLU A 84 -11.20 -35.29 7.76
C GLU A 84 -11.92 -34.32 6.82
N LEU A 85 -11.17 -33.61 5.97
CA LEU A 85 -11.73 -32.74 4.93
C LEU A 85 -12.63 -33.50 3.94
N ILE A 86 -12.21 -34.70 3.52
CA ILE A 86 -13.02 -35.59 2.66
C ILE A 86 -14.33 -35.93 3.34
N ARG A 87 -14.31 -36.36 4.60
CA ARG A 87 -15.52 -36.71 5.37
C ARG A 87 -16.44 -35.50 5.56
N ARG A 88 -15.86 -34.33 5.85
CA ARG A 88 -16.60 -33.08 6.02
C ARG A 88 -17.33 -32.66 4.74
N ASN A 89 -16.68 -32.78 3.60
CA ASN A 89 -17.24 -32.37 2.31
C ASN A 89 -18.18 -33.44 1.71
N ASN A 90 -18.10 -34.70 2.17
CA ASN A 90 -18.89 -35.83 1.68
C ASN A 90 -19.65 -36.50 2.83
N PRO A 91 -20.72 -35.90 3.36
CA PRO A 91 -21.43 -36.42 4.53
C PRO A 91 -22.05 -37.82 4.30
N HIS A 92 -22.32 -38.19 3.05
CA HIS A 92 -22.84 -39.53 2.70
C HIS A 92 -21.87 -40.66 3.06
N LEU A 93 -20.58 -40.39 3.14
CA LEU A 93 -19.55 -41.38 3.50
C LEU A 93 -19.73 -41.93 4.93
N ALA A 94 -20.36 -41.17 5.83
CA ALA A 94 -20.61 -41.60 7.21
C ALA A 94 -21.57 -42.81 7.31
N SER A 95 -22.39 -43.03 6.28
CA SER A 95 -23.36 -44.13 6.22
C SER A 95 -22.81 -45.42 5.60
N LEU A 96 -21.57 -45.40 5.07
CA LEU A 96 -20.97 -46.53 4.38
C LEU A 96 -20.33 -47.53 5.34
N ASP A 97 -20.29 -48.79 4.90
CA ASP A 97 -19.50 -49.84 5.57
C ASP A 97 -18.02 -49.40 5.70
N PRO A 98 -17.32 -49.70 6.81
CA PRO A 98 -15.94 -49.27 7.03
C PRO A 98 -14.94 -49.63 5.93
N LYS A 99 -15.19 -50.73 5.18
CA LYS A 99 -14.36 -51.13 4.03
C LYS A 99 -14.57 -50.21 2.83
N LYS A 100 -15.83 -49.98 2.45
CA LYS A 100 -16.22 -49.09 1.34
C LYS A 100 -15.83 -47.64 1.63
N LEU A 101 -15.96 -47.21 2.89
CA LEU A 101 -15.49 -45.90 3.35
C LEU A 101 -13.99 -45.72 3.06
N ARG A 102 -13.16 -46.69 3.43
CA ARG A 102 -11.70 -46.63 3.19
C ARG A 102 -11.36 -46.64 1.71
N GLU A 103 -12.05 -47.44 0.91
CA GLU A 103 -11.86 -47.49 -0.54
C GLU A 103 -12.16 -46.13 -1.19
N GLU A 104 -13.28 -45.52 -0.80
CA GLU A 104 -13.70 -44.22 -1.33
C GLU A 104 -12.82 -43.07 -0.83
N GLU A 105 -12.41 -43.08 0.44
CA GLU A 105 -11.40 -42.14 0.96
C GLU A 105 -10.10 -42.22 0.17
N ASN A 106 -9.58 -43.44 -0.06
CA ASN A 106 -8.34 -43.63 -0.80
C ASN A 106 -8.48 -43.19 -2.27
N ARG A 107 -9.67 -43.34 -2.86
CA ARG A 107 -9.97 -42.86 -4.21
C ARG A 107 -9.96 -41.33 -4.29
N LEU A 108 -10.51 -40.65 -3.28
CA LEU A 108 -10.62 -39.18 -3.23
C LEU A 108 -9.33 -38.50 -2.74
N LEU A 109 -8.47 -39.23 -2.03
CA LEU A 109 -7.28 -38.69 -1.38
C LEU A 109 -6.36 -37.87 -2.31
N PRO A 110 -6.01 -38.34 -3.54
CA PRO A 110 -5.15 -37.56 -4.43
C PRO A 110 -5.79 -36.24 -4.88
N LEU A 111 -7.09 -36.24 -5.18
CA LEU A 111 -7.82 -35.03 -5.59
C LEU A 111 -7.87 -34.00 -4.46
N TYR A 112 -8.11 -34.46 -3.23
CA TYR A 112 -8.15 -33.58 -2.07
C TYR A 112 -6.75 -33.09 -1.66
N ARG A 113 -5.69 -33.82 -2.01
CA ARG A 113 -4.33 -33.32 -1.88
C ARG A 113 -4.07 -32.13 -2.81
N ASP A 114 -4.53 -32.18 -4.06
CA ASP A 114 -4.42 -31.05 -4.99
C ASP A 114 -5.22 -29.83 -4.49
N VAL A 115 -6.42 -30.07 -3.92
CA VAL A 115 -7.22 -29.02 -3.26
C VAL A 115 -6.46 -28.42 -2.08
N ALA A 116 -5.80 -29.23 -1.26
CA ALA A 116 -4.98 -28.76 -0.15
C ALA A 116 -3.79 -27.91 -0.62
N VAL A 117 -3.12 -28.32 -1.70
CA VAL A 117 -2.01 -27.55 -2.30
C VAL A 117 -2.52 -26.22 -2.80
N ARG A 118 -3.67 -26.19 -3.49
CA ARG A 118 -4.28 -24.93 -3.94
C ARG A 118 -4.72 -24.05 -2.76
N PHE A 119 -5.22 -24.64 -1.68
CA PHE A 119 -5.54 -23.91 -0.46
C PHE A 119 -4.28 -23.26 0.15
N ALA A 120 -3.17 -23.98 0.23
CA ALA A 120 -1.90 -23.44 0.67
C ALA A 120 -1.41 -22.29 -0.25
N ASP A 121 -1.53 -22.46 -1.57
CA ASP A 121 -1.15 -21.46 -2.58
C ASP A 121 -1.91 -20.12 -2.43
N LEU A 122 -3.17 -20.15 -1.98
CA LEU A 122 -3.94 -18.93 -1.71
C LEU A 122 -3.33 -18.06 -0.59
N HIS A 123 -2.55 -18.67 0.31
CA HIS A 123 -1.82 -17.94 1.36
C HIS A 123 -0.53 -17.27 0.87
N ASP A 124 -0.11 -17.51 -0.37
CA ASP A 124 1.15 -16.98 -0.91
C ASP A 124 0.90 -15.85 -1.93
N THR A 125 -0.33 -15.32 -1.97
CA THR A 125 -0.77 -14.32 -2.93
C THR A 125 -0.24 -12.91 -2.65
N PRO A 126 -0.09 -12.04 -3.67
CA PRO A 126 0.36 -10.65 -3.51
C PRO A 126 -0.50 -9.83 -2.57
N VAL A 127 -1.81 -10.09 -2.55
CA VAL A 127 -2.77 -9.42 -1.66
C VAL A 127 -2.37 -9.64 -0.19
N ARG A 128 -1.96 -10.85 0.17
CA ARG A 128 -1.50 -11.13 1.53
C ARG A 128 -0.12 -10.54 1.79
N MET A 129 0.79 -10.57 0.82
CA MET A 129 2.11 -9.96 0.95
C MET A 129 2.01 -8.46 1.27
N GLU A 130 1.12 -7.75 0.59
CA GLU A 130 0.84 -6.32 0.82
C GLU A 130 0.14 -6.08 2.16
N ALA A 131 -0.86 -6.90 2.51
CA ALA A 131 -1.57 -6.78 3.78
C ALA A 131 -0.67 -7.00 5.01
N VAL A 132 0.35 -7.85 4.90
CA VAL A 132 1.37 -8.08 5.95
C VAL A 132 2.47 -7.01 5.92
N GLY A 133 2.53 -6.18 4.87
CA GLY A 133 3.57 -5.17 4.67
C GLY A 133 4.92 -5.76 4.23
N ALA A 134 4.94 -6.99 3.72
CA ALA A 134 6.14 -7.65 3.22
C ALA A 134 6.60 -7.05 1.88
N VAL A 135 5.65 -6.59 1.06
CA VAL A 135 5.88 -5.79 -0.14
C VAL A 135 5.25 -4.41 0.04
N ARG A 136 5.83 -3.39 -0.59
CA ARG A 136 5.31 -2.02 -0.53
C ARG A 136 4.07 -1.81 -1.39
N GLY A 137 3.89 -2.62 -2.42
CA GLY A 137 2.69 -2.62 -3.24
C GLY A 137 2.80 -3.54 -4.45
N VAL A 138 1.66 -3.72 -5.11
CA VAL A 138 1.55 -4.55 -6.32
C VAL A 138 1.66 -3.67 -7.56
N ILE A 139 2.61 -3.98 -8.44
CA ILE A 139 2.84 -3.26 -9.69
C ILE A 139 2.60 -4.23 -10.86
N PRO A 140 1.59 -4.00 -11.72
CA PRO A 140 1.40 -4.80 -12.91
C PRO A 140 2.59 -4.72 -13.86
N TRP A 141 3.03 -5.87 -14.38
CA TRP A 141 4.18 -5.93 -15.29
C TRP A 141 4.10 -4.99 -16.50
N LYS A 142 2.90 -4.78 -17.06
CA LYS A 142 2.67 -3.90 -18.21
C LYS A 142 3.09 -2.45 -17.92
N ASP A 143 2.83 -1.96 -16.71
CA ASP A 143 3.11 -0.59 -16.29
C ASP A 143 4.45 -0.45 -15.55
N SER A 144 5.07 -1.59 -15.18
CA SER A 144 6.29 -1.65 -14.37
C SER A 144 7.39 -0.71 -14.86
N ARG A 145 7.72 -0.71 -16.15
CA ARG A 145 8.76 0.14 -16.73
C ARG A 145 8.49 1.62 -16.50
N ARG A 146 7.26 2.07 -16.76
CA ARG A 146 6.87 3.48 -16.63
C ARG A 146 6.91 3.89 -15.16
N LEU A 147 6.36 3.06 -14.28
CA LEU A 147 6.28 3.33 -12.85
C LEU A 147 7.68 3.36 -12.21
N PHE A 148 8.51 2.33 -12.45
CA PHE A 148 9.88 2.29 -11.93
C PHE A 148 10.76 3.40 -12.50
N HIS A 149 10.57 3.81 -13.76
CA HIS A 149 11.29 4.94 -14.34
C HIS A 149 11.04 6.24 -13.56
N VAL A 150 9.76 6.61 -13.39
CA VAL A 150 9.37 7.83 -12.66
C VAL A 150 9.80 7.75 -11.20
N LYS A 151 9.63 6.58 -10.59
CA LYS A 151 10.01 6.33 -9.20
C LYS A 151 11.52 6.45 -8.96
N LEU A 152 12.34 5.90 -9.86
CA LEU A 152 13.79 6.03 -9.81
C LEU A 152 14.20 7.50 -9.95
N GLN A 153 13.63 8.21 -10.92
CA GLN A 153 13.90 9.64 -11.10
C GLN A 153 13.56 10.44 -9.85
N ARG A 154 12.39 10.20 -9.25
CA ARG A 154 11.99 10.83 -7.98
C ARG A 154 13.00 10.54 -6.87
N LYS A 155 13.36 9.28 -6.65
CA LYS A 155 14.29 8.87 -5.58
C LYS A 155 15.67 9.47 -5.77
N LEU A 156 16.19 9.48 -7.00
CA LEU A 156 17.47 10.13 -7.29
C LEU A 156 17.39 11.64 -7.07
N LYS A 157 16.27 12.27 -7.42
CA LYS A 157 16.07 13.71 -7.19
C LYS A 157 15.98 14.04 -5.70
N GLU A 158 15.21 13.26 -4.96
CA GLU A 158 15.09 13.34 -3.50
C GLU A 158 16.46 13.25 -2.82
N LEU A 159 17.30 12.29 -3.23
CA LEU A 159 18.67 12.15 -2.73
C LEU A 159 19.56 13.32 -3.14
N SER A 160 19.45 13.82 -4.38
CA SER A 160 20.20 14.98 -4.85
C SER A 160 19.89 16.23 -4.03
N VAL A 161 18.61 16.47 -3.76
CA VAL A 161 18.16 17.62 -2.95
C VAL A 161 18.65 17.45 -1.51
N ALA A 162 18.49 16.27 -0.92
CA ALA A 162 18.99 15.97 0.42
C ALA A 162 20.51 16.17 0.52
N ALA A 163 21.27 15.79 -0.51
CA ALA A 163 22.71 16.01 -0.57
C ALA A 163 23.06 17.52 -0.58
N SER A 164 22.37 18.32 -1.39
CA SER A 164 22.55 19.78 -1.37
C SER A 164 22.25 20.40 -0.01
N MET A 165 21.27 19.87 0.75
CA MET A 165 20.97 20.33 2.11
C MET A 165 22.06 19.98 3.13
N VAL A 166 22.73 18.83 2.94
CA VAL A 166 23.89 18.43 3.75
C VAL A 166 25.07 19.35 3.44
N GLU A 167 25.32 19.64 2.16
CA GLU A 167 26.38 20.56 1.71
C GLU A 167 26.17 21.99 2.22
N SER A 168 24.93 22.48 2.24
CA SER A 168 24.56 23.77 2.82
C SER A 168 24.56 23.81 4.35
N LYS A 169 24.88 22.67 5.01
CA LYS A 169 24.88 22.48 6.47
C LYS A 169 23.52 22.74 7.13
N THR A 170 22.43 22.56 6.38
CA THR A 170 21.05 22.68 6.88
C THR A 170 20.58 21.41 7.59
N VAL A 171 21.17 20.26 7.25
CA VAL A 171 20.95 18.93 7.87
C VAL A 171 22.27 18.22 8.08
N VAL A 172 22.30 17.28 9.03
CA VAL A 172 23.52 16.52 9.37
C VAL A 172 23.65 15.26 8.52
N SER A 173 22.53 14.67 8.07
CA SER A 173 22.52 13.40 7.34
C SER A 173 21.53 13.41 6.17
N LEU A 174 21.78 12.54 5.17
CA LEU A 174 20.89 12.37 4.01
C LEU A 174 19.48 11.93 4.43
N SER A 175 19.36 11.03 5.41
CA SER A 175 18.07 10.54 5.92
C SER A 175 17.26 11.64 6.61
N GLU A 176 17.92 12.56 7.31
CA GLU A 176 17.27 13.75 7.86
C GLU A 176 16.82 14.71 6.75
N GLY A 177 17.63 14.89 5.71
CA GLY A 177 17.27 15.65 4.51
C GLY A 177 15.99 15.13 3.85
N VAL A 178 15.93 13.82 3.62
CA VAL A 178 14.73 13.13 3.11
C VAL A 178 13.51 13.39 4.00
N ARG A 179 13.64 13.23 5.32
CA ARG A 179 12.53 13.49 6.25
C ARG A 179 12.03 14.94 6.21
N LYS A 180 12.93 15.91 6.04
CA LYS A 180 12.53 17.32 5.89
C LYS A 180 11.80 17.57 4.57
N ILE A 181 12.23 16.93 3.49
CA ILE A 181 11.55 16.99 2.18
C ILE A 181 10.13 16.41 2.31
N GLU A 182 9.99 15.24 2.93
CA GLU A 182 8.70 14.60 3.18
C GLU A 182 7.77 15.48 4.04
N ALA A 183 8.31 16.07 5.11
CA ALA A 183 7.56 16.97 5.98
C ALA A 183 7.12 18.26 5.28
N ALA A 184 7.97 18.84 4.43
CA ALA A 184 7.62 20.03 3.64
C ALA A 184 6.52 19.73 2.63
N PHE A 185 6.58 18.58 1.95
CA PHE A 185 5.52 18.15 1.05
C PHE A 185 4.20 17.95 1.79
N ALA A 186 4.22 17.30 2.96
CA ALA A 186 3.03 17.06 3.77
C ALA A 186 2.36 18.36 4.28
N GLN A 187 3.14 19.43 4.48
CA GLN A 187 2.59 20.75 4.85
C GLN A 187 1.82 21.42 3.71
N GLU A 188 2.29 21.26 2.47
CA GLU A 188 1.63 21.83 1.29
C GLU A 188 0.46 20.97 0.78
N HIS A 189 0.58 19.65 0.93
CA HIS A 189 -0.38 18.66 0.45
C HIS A 189 -0.76 17.65 1.55
N PRO A 190 -1.58 18.05 2.54
CA PRO A 190 -1.94 17.17 3.66
C PRO A 190 -2.78 15.95 3.23
N ASP A 191 -3.48 16.03 2.09
CA ASP A 191 -4.35 14.96 1.58
C ASP A 191 -3.58 13.84 0.85
N ILE A 192 -2.30 14.06 0.50
CA ILE A 192 -1.51 13.14 -0.33
C ILE A 192 -0.37 12.54 0.48
N VAL A 193 -0.39 11.22 0.64
CA VAL A 193 0.68 10.49 1.31
C VAL A 193 1.91 10.38 0.41
N TRP A 194 3.09 10.62 1.01
CA TRP A 194 4.36 10.51 0.30
C TRP A 194 4.61 9.08 -0.22
N GLY A 195 5.12 8.98 -1.45
CA GLY A 195 5.31 7.71 -2.15
C GLY A 195 4.08 7.11 -2.84
N THR A 196 2.88 7.70 -2.71
CA THR A 196 1.68 7.22 -3.41
C THR A 196 1.65 7.63 -4.89
N ASN A 197 2.11 8.84 -5.22
CA ASN A 197 2.17 9.34 -6.59
C ASN A 197 3.56 9.88 -6.93
N ASP A 198 4.43 9.00 -7.46
CA ASP A 198 5.81 9.35 -7.76
C ASP A 198 5.94 10.48 -8.80
N ALA A 199 5.00 10.59 -9.74
CA ALA A 199 5.02 11.62 -10.78
C ALA A 199 4.73 13.01 -10.21
N LEU A 200 3.77 13.12 -9.30
CA LEU A 200 3.44 14.36 -8.63
C LEU A 200 4.59 14.83 -7.73
N HIS A 201 5.16 13.92 -6.94
CA HIS A 201 6.31 14.24 -6.08
C HIS A 201 7.53 14.68 -6.89
N LEU A 202 7.81 14.04 -8.04
CA LEU A 202 8.91 14.44 -8.90
C LEU A 202 8.71 15.85 -9.49
N ARG A 203 7.48 16.19 -9.91
CA ARG A 203 7.15 17.54 -10.40
C ARG A 203 7.36 18.57 -9.31
N TRP A 204 6.81 18.33 -8.11
CA TRP A 204 6.97 19.21 -6.96
C TRP A 204 8.45 19.44 -6.60
N LEU A 205 9.26 18.37 -6.53
CA LEU A 205 10.71 18.48 -6.29
C LEU A 205 11.42 19.32 -7.35
N THR A 206 11.04 19.17 -8.61
CA THR A 206 11.65 19.90 -9.73
C THR A 206 11.25 21.38 -9.73
N GLU A 207 10.01 21.69 -9.37
CA GLU A 207 9.51 23.07 -9.26
C GLU A 207 10.20 23.79 -8.09
N LYS A 208 10.33 23.14 -6.93
CA LYS A 208 11.00 23.71 -5.77
C LYS A 208 12.47 23.98 -6.00
N GLU A 209 13.18 23.12 -6.73
CA GLU A 209 14.58 23.37 -7.08
C GLU A 209 14.76 24.50 -8.11
N LYS A 210 13.76 24.76 -8.97
CA LYS A 210 13.81 25.87 -9.94
C LYS A 210 13.38 27.20 -9.35
N ALA A 211 12.38 27.19 -8.48
CA ALA A 211 11.82 28.39 -7.85
C ALA A 211 12.77 28.95 -6.80
N ASP A 212 13.41 28.08 -6.02
CA ASP A 212 14.38 28.43 -5.00
C ASP A 212 15.70 27.72 -5.32
N GLY A 213 16.81 28.46 -5.35
CA GLY A 213 18.08 27.85 -4.93
C GLY A 213 17.87 27.39 -3.49
N PHE A 214 17.49 26.12 -3.31
CA PHE A 214 16.63 25.45 -2.32
C PHE A 214 16.58 25.94 -0.84
N PHE A 215 17.46 26.86 -0.39
CA PHE A 215 17.45 27.51 0.94
C PHE A 215 17.92 28.99 0.92
N GLY A 216 17.78 29.70 -0.20
CA GLY A 216 18.16 31.10 -0.33
C GLY A 216 17.10 32.05 0.22
N VAL A 217 17.23 32.43 1.49
CA VAL A 217 16.51 33.53 2.19
C VAL A 217 15.14 33.16 2.75
N GLY A 218 15.09 32.93 4.08
CA GLY A 218 13.90 33.27 4.88
C GLY A 218 13.10 32.12 5.50
N PHE A 219 13.72 31.32 6.38
CA PHE A 219 12.95 30.86 7.55
C PHE A 219 12.68 32.09 8.42
N SER A 220 11.51 32.72 8.25
CA SER A 220 11.08 33.76 9.18
C SER A 220 10.86 33.12 10.55
N PRO A 221 11.43 33.66 11.63
CA PRO A 221 10.98 33.31 12.97
C PRO A 221 9.52 33.76 13.11
N LEU A 222 8.73 32.94 13.81
CA LEU A 222 7.38 33.21 14.30
C LEU A 222 7.05 34.71 14.47
N PRO A 223 5.88 35.19 14.04
CA PRO A 223 5.21 36.28 14.72
C PRO A 223 4.33 35.74 15.87
N PRO A 224 4.19 36.50 16.98
CA PRO A 224 3.40 36.11 18.12
C PRO A 224 1.90 36.15 17.80
N SER A 225 1.16 35.29 18.50
CA SER A 225 -0.29 35.11 18.42
C SER A 225 -1.07 36.43 18.45
N PRO A 226 -1.95 36.72 17.48
CA PRO A 226 -2.98 37.73 17.64
C PRO A 226 -4.13 37.16 18.46
N GLN A 227 -4.51 37.88 19.52
CA GLN A 227 -5.70 37.58 20.32
C GLN A 227 -6.97 37.54 19.46
N MET A 228 -7.87 36.60 19.79
CA MET A 228 -9.15 36.41 19.12
C MET A 228 -10.11 37.60 19.34
N PRO A 229 -10.88 38.02 18.32
CA PRO A 229 -12.23 38.51 18.51
C PRO A 229 -13.21 37.34 18.54
N THR A 230 -14.02 37.31 19.59
CA THR A 230 -15.09 36.34 19.84
C THR A 230 -16.12 36.34 18.70
N SER A 231 -16.29 35.20 18.01
CA SER A 231 -17.49 34.90 17.21
C SER A 231 -17.78 33.40 17.29
N ALA A 232 -19.07 33.07 17.37
CA ALA A 232 -19.61 31.76 17.72
C ALA A 232 -19.10 30.60 16.82
N PRO A 233 -19.03 29.36 17.33
CA PRO A 233 -18.52 28.22 16.57
C PRO A 233 -19.46 27.85 15.40
N PRO A 234 -18.91 27.29 14.30
CA PRO A 234 -19.72 26.79 13.19
C PRO A 234 -20.55 25.56 13.62
N PRO A 235 -21.72 25.32 13.01
CA PRO A 235 -22.57 24.18 13.35
C PRO A 235 -21.82 22.88 13.05
N THR A 236 -21.78 21.98 14.04
CA THR A 236 -21.12 20.68 13.90
C THR A 236 -22.02 19.70 13.16
N VAL A 237 -21.43 18.61 12.66
CA VAL A 237 -22.16 17.50 12.01
C VAL A 237 -23.28 16.95 12.92
N GLU A 238 -23.10 17.06 14.24
CA GLU A 238 -24.11 16.68 15.25
C GLU A 238 -25.35 17.59 15.22
N ASP A 239 -25.19 18.89 14.95
CA ASP A 239 -26.32 19.82 14.81
C ASP A 239 -27.14 19.52 13.55
N VAL A 240 -26.47 19.15 12.46
CA VAL A 240 -27.12 18.73 11.20
C VAL A 240 -27.86 17.41 11.38
N MET A 241 -27.25 16.43 12.05
CA MET A 241 -27.90 15.15 12.35
C MET A 241 -29.11 15.31 13.28
N ARG A 242 -29.04 16.23 14.26
CA ARG A 242 -30.16 16.55 15.15
C ARG A 242 -31.33 17.20 14.41
N LEU A 243 -31.05 18.07 13.44
CA LEU A 243 -32.08 18.69 12.60
C LEU A 243 -32.74 17.67 11.67
N MET A 244 -31.97 16.73 11.09
CA MET A 244 -32.53 15.67 10.24
C MET A 244 -33.43 14.71 11.02
N THR A 245 -33.06 14.34 12.25
CA THR A 245 -33.91 13.48 13.11
C THR A 245 -35.17 14.19 13.60
N GLN A 246 -35.17 15.52 13.76
CA GLN A 246 -36.39 16.28 14.05
C GLN A 246 -37.32 16.40 12.83
N CYS A 247 -36.77 16.39 11.60
CA CYS A 247 -37.53 16.49 10.35
C CYS A 247 -38.23 15.17 9.95
N GLU A 248 -37.79 13.99 10.43
CA GLU A 248 -38.49 12.70 10.18
C GLU A 248 -39.91 12.64 10.79
N ALA A 249 -40.21 13.50 11.78
CA ALA A 249 -41.50 13.51 12.46
C ALA A 249 -42.59 14.34 11.77
N THR A 250 -42.27 15.19 10.78
CA THR A 250 -43.21 16.21 10.25
C THR A 250 -43.49 16.16 8.74
N CYS A 251 -42.99 15.15 8.01
CA CYS A 251 -43.44 14.81 6.66
C CYS A 251 -43.49 15.94 5.60
N THR A 252 -42.60 16.94 5.66
CA THR A 252 -42.30 17.80 4.49
C THR A 252 -40.82 18.17 4.47
N LEU A 253 -40.04 17.41 3.70
CA LEU A 253 -38.60 17.65 3.46
C LEU A 253 -38.32 19.03 2.85
N GLU A 254 -39.24 19.57 2.05
CA GLU A 254 -39.11 20.86 1.38
C GLU A 254 -38.97 22.04 2.37
N ALA A 255 -39.80 22.07 3.43
CA ALA A 255 -39.71 23.12 4.45
C ALA A 255 -38.41 23.06 5.29
N CYS A 256 -37.84 21.86 5.44
CA CYS A 256 -36.57 21.65 6.15
C CYS A 256 -35.40 22.22 5.32
N PHE A 257 -35.43 22.05 4.00
CA PHE A 257 -34.46 22.67 3.09
C PHE A 257 -34.61 24.18 3.02
N ASP A 258 -35.83 24.73 3.01
CA ASP A 258 -36.06 26.18 3.03
C ASP A 258 -35.46 26.83 4.29
N SER A 259 -35.59 26.20 5.46
CA SER A 259 -34.98 26.68 6.70
C SER A 259 -33.45 26.53 6.71
N LEU A 260 -32.91 25.45 6.15
CA LEU A 260 -31.47 25.20 6.13
C LEU A 260 -30.74 26.14 5.16
N PHE A 261 -31.38 26.49 4.04
CA PHE A 261 -30.86 27.40 3.04
C PHE A 261 -31.23 28.87 3.25
N ALA A 262 -31.95 29.20 4.33
CA ALA A 262 -32.12 30.58 4.78
C ALA A 262 -30.77 31.23 5.15
N ASP A 263 -29.78 30.45 5.59
CA ASP A 263 -28.41 30.93 5.78
C ASP A 263 -27.68 31.02 4.43
N LYS A 264 -27.36 32.26 4.02
CA LYS A 264 -26.67 32.57 2.76
C LYS A 264 -25.33 31.83 2.60
N ARG A 265 -24.65 31.47 3.69
CA ARG A 265 -23.36 30.76 3.64
C ARG A 265 -23.53 29.30 3.26
N VAL A 266 -24.55 28.64 3.83
CA VAL A 266 -24.88 27.24 3.55
C VAL A 266 -25.38 27.10 2.11
N LEU A 267 -26.21 28.05 1.65
CA LEU A 267 -26.67 28.09 0.27
C LEU A 267 -25.51 28.25 -0.72
N GLN A 268 -24.55 29.14 -0.46
CA GLN A 268 -23.36 29.31 -1.32
C GLN A 268 -22.48 28.04 -1.35
N ALA A 269 -22.30 27.37 -0.21
CA ALA A 269 -21.55 26.12 -0.14
C ALA A 269 -22.23 24.98 -0.92
N ALA A 270 -23.56 24.86 -0.81
CA ALA A 270 -24.35 23.86 -1.52
C ALA A 270 -24.34 24.10 -3.03
N MET A 271 -24.51 25.35 -3.49
CA MET A 271 -24.43 25.69 -4.92
C MET A 271 -23.06 25.35 -5.51
N LYS A 272 -21.97 25.61 -4.77
CA LYS A 272 -20.61 25.28 -5.20
C LYS A 272 -20.36 23.76 -5.26
N ALA A 273 -20.97 22.99 -4.36
CA ALA A 273 -20.89 21.53 -4.39
C ALA A 273 -21.68 20.94 -5.57
N MET A 274 -22.86 21.49 -5.88
CA MET A 274 -23.65 21.08 -7.04
C MET A 274 -22.95 21.39 -8.36
N GLN A 275 -22.31 22.55 -8.48
CA GLN A 275 -21.51 22.91 -9.66
C GLN A 275 -20.35 21.94 -9.87
N ARG A 276 -19.63 21.57 -8.80
CA ARG A 276 -18.56 20.55 -8.87
C ARG A 276 -19.07 19.17 -9.26
N ALA A 277 -20.27 18.80 -8.84
CA ALA A 277 -20.89 17.53 -9.24
C ALA A 277 -21.27 17.53 -10.73
N GLN A 278 -21.78 18.66 -11.25
CA GLN A 278 -22.08 18.82 -12.68
C GLN A 278 -20.82 18.83 -13.55
N GLU A 279 -19.76 19.51 -13.10
CA GLU A 279 -18.44 19.48 -13.76
C GLU A 279 -17.88 18.05 -13.81
N GLY A 280 -18.04 17.27 -12.73
CA GLY A 280 -17.65 15.86 -12.70
C GLY A 280 -18.49 14.94 -13.61
N GLU A 281 -19.79 15.19 -13.74
CA GLU A 281 -20.65 14.45 -14.68
C GLU A 281 -20.36 14.79 -16.15
N GLU A 282 -19.97 16.03 -16.46
CA GLU A 282 -19.52 16.42 -17.80
C GLU A 282 -18.15 15.82 -18.17
N GLU A 283 -17.21 15.74 -17.22
CA GLU A 283 -15.92 15.03 -17.42
C GLU A 283 -16.11 13.53 -17.66
N LEU A 284 -17.09 12.90 -16.99
CA LEU A 284 -17.43 11.49 -17.18
C LEU A 284 -18.12 11.23 -18.53
N ARG A 285 -18.91 12.17 -19.05
CA ARG A 285 -19.50 12.07 -20.40
C ARG A 285 -18.47 12.33 -21.51
N GLY A 286 -17.54 13.27 -21.30
CA GLY A 286 -16.47 13.59 -22.26
C GLY A 286 -15.47 12.44 -22.48
N CYS A 287 -15.25 11.59 -21.47
CA CYS A 287 -14.38 10.41 -21.57
C CYS A 287 -15.00 9.21 -22.32
N SER A 288 -16.26 9.29 -22.77
CA SER A 288 -16.96 8.16 -23.42
C SER A 288 -16.96 8.19 -24.96
N PHE A 289 -16.35 9.20 -25.58
CA PHE A 289 -16.12 9.23 -27.04
C PHE A 289 -14.76 9.87 -27.35
N SER A 290 -13.69 9.08 -27.30
CA SER A 290 -12.42 9.25 -28.04
C SER A 290 -11.60 7.97 -27.95
#